data_AF-A0A367Q7U2-F1
#
_entry.id   AF-A0A367Q7U2-F1
#
_cell.length_a   1.000
_cell.length_b   1.000
_cell.length_c   1.000
_cell.angle_alpha   90.00
_cell.angle_beta   90.00
_cell.angle_gamma   90.00
#
_symmetry.space_group_name_H-M   'P 1'
#
loop_
_entity.id
_entity.type
_entity.pdbx_description
1 polymer ?
#
loop_
_entity_poly.entity_id
_entity_poly.type
_entity_poly.pdbx_seq_one_letter_code
_entity_poly.pdbx_strand_id
1 'polypeptide(L)' 'MTNIYDLNITDTEYAKLIAQGYDPNLEHQLLELGESLDEARKLARVVGLTKDKAPETEEEWEEFMAVLGH' A
#
# COMPACT_ATOMS: atom_id res chain seq x y z
N MET A 1 14.94 2.58 12.77
CA MET A 1 14.12 1.60 13.50
C MET A 1 12.95 1.29 12.58
N THR A 2 12.74 0.03 12.21
CA THR A 2 11.59 -0.37 11.40
C THR A 2 10.42 -0.53 12.36
N ASN A 3 9.49 0.42 12.35
CA ASN A 3 8.26 0.28 13.14
C ASN A 3 7.41 -0.80 12.46
N ILE A 4 7.24 -1.93 13.14
CA ILE A 4 6.35 -3.01 12.69
C ILE A 4 5.00 -2.72 13.33
N TYR A 5 4.05 -2.29 12.49
CA TYR A 5 2.66 -2.08 12.92
C TYR A 5 1.91 -3.41 12.84
N ASP A 6 0.96 -3.64 13.75
CA ASP A 6 0.08 -4.80 13.68
C ASP A 6 -0.95 -4.56 12.57
N LEU A 7 -0.60 -5.03 11.38
CA LEU A 7 -1.35 -4.78 10.17
C LEU A 7 -2.52 -5.77 9.99
N ASN A 8 -2.68 -6.77 10.88
CA ASN A 8 -3.65 -7.85 10.70
C ASN A 8 -3.57 -8.50 9.31
N ILE A 9 -2.35 -8.65 8.80
CA ILE A 9 -2.02 -9.36 7.55
C ILE A 9 -0.97 -10.42 7.87
N THR A 10 -0.96 -11.48 7.08
CA THR A 10 0.05 -12.53 7.24
C THR A 10 1.42 -12.04 6.80
N ASP A 11 2.49 -12.62 7.34
CA ASP A 11 3.87 -12.30 6.93
C ASP A 11 4.08 -12.45 5.41
N THR A 12 3.39 -13.43 4.79
CA THR A 12 3.41 -13.68 3.35
C THR A 12 2.78 -12.52 2.56
N GLU A 13 1.64 -12.01 3.03
CA GLU A 13 0.99 -10.85 2.42
C GLU A 13 1.85 -9.61 2.61
N TYR A 14 2.41 -9.40 3.80
CA TYR A 14 3.33 -8.29 4.06
C TYR A 14 4.55 -8.32 3.12
N ALA A 15 5.18 -9.48 2.93
CA ALA A 15 6.29 -9.63 2.00
C ALA A 15 5.88 -9.33 0.55
N LYS A 16 4.67 -9.72 0.14
CA LYS A 16 4.12 -9.39 -1.19
C LYS A 16 3.90 -7.89 -1.35
N LEU A 17 3.36 -7.22 -0.32
CA LEU A 17 3.15 -5.77 -0.33
C LEU A 17 4.47 -5.01 -0.45
N ILE A 18 5.46 -5.38 0.37
CA ILE A 18 6.81 -4.78 0.31
C ILE A 18 7.43 -4.99 -1.07
N ALA A 19 7.26 -6.16 -1.68
CA ALA A 19 7.72 -6.42 -3.05
C ALA A 19 6.99 -5.57 -4.11
N GLN A 20 5.75 -5.13 -3.82
CA GLN A 20 4.95 -4.21 -4.64
C GLN A 20 5.22 -2.71 -4.30
N GLY A 21 6.25 -2.41 -3.52
CA GLY A 21 6.64 -1.03 -3.19
C GLY A 21 5.89 -0.40 -2.02
N TYR A 22 5.07 -1.17 -1.29
CA TYR A 22 4.37 -0.70 -0.10
C TYR A 22 5.32 -0.10 0.93
N ASP A 23 4.94 1.05 1.50
CA ASP A 23 5.70 1.72 2.54
C ASP A 23 4.89 1.81 3.85
N PRO A 24 5.24 1.02 4.87
CA PRO A 24 4.55 1.06 6.17
C PRO A 24 4.76 2.38 6.92
N ASN A 25 5.81 3.15 6.60
CA ASN A 25 5.97 4.50 7.16
C ASN A 25 5.00 5.49 6.52
N LEU A 26 4.63 5.28 5.24
CA LEU A 26 3.63 6.10 4.58
C LEU A 26 2.23 5.83 5.16
N GLU A 27 1.88 4.56 5.38
CA GLU A 27 0.63 4.21 6.08
C GLU A 27 0.57 4.86 7.46
N HIS A 28 1.66 4.84 8.22
CA HIS A 28 1.69 5.51 9.53
C HIS A 28 1.52 7.02 9.43
N GLN A 29 2.18 7.67 8.48
CA GLN A 29 2.00 9.11 8.26
C GLN A 29 0.55 9.45 7.94
N LEU A 30 -0.12 8.62 7.12
CA LEU A 30 -1.53 8.79 6.78
C LEU A 30 -2.44 8.63 8.00
N LEU A 31 -2.16 7.67 8.88
CA LEU A 31 -2.84 7.54 10.17
C LEU A 31 -2.65 8.78 11.05
N GLU A 32 -1.43 9.34 11.10
CA GLU A 32 -1.13 10.58 11.84
C GLU A 32 -1.85 11.81 11.26
N LEU A 33 -2.09 11.81 9.94
CA LEU A 33 -2.89 12.81 9.23
C LEU A 33 -4.40 12.69 9.50
N GLY A 34 -4.84 11.62 10.15
CA GLY A 34 -6.24 11.37 10.51
C GLY A 34 -6.98 10.46 9.53
N GLU A 35 -6.28 9.82 8.59
CA GLU A 35 -6.88 8.81 7.72
C GLU A 35 -7.30 7.58 8.52
N SER A 36 -8.32 6.88 8.02
CA SER A 36 -8.68 5.57 8.56
C SER A 36 -7.59 4.54 8.25
N LEU A 37 -7.45 3.50 9.08
CA LEU A 37 -6.47 2.42 8.84
C LEU A 37 -6.65 1.77 7.45
N ASP A 38 -7.89 1.63 7.01
CA ASP A 38 -8.21 1.07 5.70
C ASP A 38 -7.75 1.99 4.56
N GLU A 39 -8.05 3.29 4.64
CA GLU A 39 -7.63 4.28 3.64
C GLU A 39 -6.12 4.50 3.64
N ALA A 40 -5.51 4.63 4.82
CA ALA A 40 -4.06 4.77 4.96
C ALA A 40 -3.32 3.61 4.28
N ARG A 41 -3.83 2.39 4.44
CA ARG A 41 -3.27 1.20 3.79
C ARG A 41 -3.50 1.18 2.29
N LYS A 42 -4.71 1.52 1.83
CA LYS A 42 -5.01 1.62 0.40
C LYS A 42 -4.10 2.62 -0.28
N LEU A 43 -3.97 3.82 0.29
CA LEU A 43 -3.10 4.88 -0.21
C LEU A 43 -1.63 4.45 -0.20
N ALA A 44 -1.14 3.82 0.86
CA ALA A 44 0.23 3.31 0.91
C ALA A 44 0.51 2.24 -0.16
N ARG A 45 -0.46 1.40 -0.49
CA ARG A 45 -0.37 0.41 -1.59
C ARG A 45 -0.39 1.09 -2.96
N VAL A 46 -1.32 2.03 -3.18
CA VAL A 46 -1.43 2.81 -4.42
C VAL A 46 -0.12 3.57 -4.71
N VAL A 47 0.43 4.23 -3.70
CA VAL A 47 1.71 4.93 -3.84
C VAL A 47 2.84 3.94 -4.12
N GLY A 48 2.87 2.77 -3.47
CA GLY A 48 3.84 1.72 -3.76
C GLY A 48 3.80 1.24 -5.22
N LEU A 49 2.59 0.98 -5.74
CA LEU A 49 2.37 0.53 -7.12
C LEU A 49 2.77 1.59 -8.17
N THR A 50 2.79 2.87 -7.80
CA THR A 50 3.05 4.00 -8.70
C THR A 50 4.38 4.71 -8.46
N LYS A 51 5.17 4.25 -7.48
CA LYS A 51 6.39 4.92 -7.01
C LYS A 51 7.50 4.95 -8.06
N ASP A 52 7.70 3.83 -8.75
CA ASP A 52 8.79 3.67 -9.73
C ASP A 52 8.35 4.00 -11.16
N LYS A 53 7.10 3.70 -11.51
CA LYS A 53 6.49 4.05 -12.79
C LYS A 53 4.97 4.11 -12.67
N ALA A 54 4.34 4.92 -13.52
CA ALA A 54 2.90 4.83 -13.71
C ALA A 54 2.55 3.43 -14.25
N PRO A 55 1.33 2.91 -14.02
CA PRO A 55 0.90 1.67 -14.64
C PRO A 55 0.97 1.80 -16.17
N GLU A 56 1.68 0.89 -16.82
CA GLU A 56 1.88 0.89 -18.28
C GLU A 56 1.10 -0.22 -18.97
N THR A 57 0.83 -1.32 -18.25
CA THR A 57 0.07 -2.46 -18.77
C THR A 57 -1.35 -2.50 -18.23
N GLU A 58 -2.24 -3.18 -18.97
CA GLU A 58 -3.63 -3.39 -18.56
C GLU A 58 -3.71 -4.12 -17.21
N GLU A 59 -2.83 -5.09 -16.95
CA GLU A 59 -2.73 -5.80 -15.67
C GLU A 59 -2.30 -4.88 -14.52
N GLU A 60 -1.33 -3.98 -14.73
CA GLU A 60 -0.93 -2.99 -13.71
C GLU A 60 -2.07 -1.99 -13.43
N TRP A 61 -2.84 -1.63 -14.46
CA TRP A 61 -4.04 -0.80 -14.31
C TRP A 61 -5.16 -1.53 -13.58
N GLU A 62 -5.37 -2.83 -13.84
CA GLU A 62 -6.34 -3.65 -13.11
C GLU A 62 -5.95 -3.75 -11.62
N GLU A 63 -4.68 -3.98 -11.29
CA GLU A 63 -4.23 -4.01 -9.90
C GLU A 63 -4.42 -2.64 -9.21
N PHE A 64 -4.10 -1.55 -9.91
CA PHE A 64 -4.30 -0.19 -9.41
C PHE A 64 -5.79 0.11 -9.14
N MET A 65 -6.66 -0.21 -10.10
CA MET A 65 -8.10 -0.01 -10.00
C MET A 65 -8.75 -0.93 -8.96
N ALA A 66 -8.24 -2.15 -8.77
CA ALA A 66 -8.70 -3.07 -7.73
C ALA A 66 -8.42 -2.54 -6.32
N VAL A 67 -7.34 -1.78 -6.12
CA VAL A 67 -7.02 -1.14 -4.84
C VAL A 67 -7.87 0.12 -4.60
N LEU A 68 -8.21 0.87 -5.67
CA LEU A 68 -9.01 2.11 -5.58
C LEU A 68 -10.54 1.90 -5.60
N GLY A 69 -11.02 0.82 -6.19
CA GLY A 69 -12.43 0.59 -6.50
C GLY A 69 -13.26 -0.05 -5.37
N HIS A 70 -12.71 -0.22 -4.17
CA HIS A 70 -13.33 -0.93 -3.05
C HIS A 70 -13.23 -0.13 -1.75
#